data_AF-R6D8D0-F1
#
_entry.id   AF-R6D8D0-F1
#
_cell.length_a   1.000
_cell.length_b   1.000
_cell.length_c   1.000
_cell.angle_alpha   90.00
_cell.angle_beta   90.00
_cell.angle_gamma   90.00
#
_symmetry.space_group_name_H-M   'P 1'
#
loop_
_entity.id
_entity.type
_entity.pdbx_description
1 polymer ?
#
loop_
_entity_poly.entity_id
_entity_poly.type
_entity_poly.pdbx_seq_one_letter_code
_entity_poly.pdbx_strand_id
1 'polypeptide(L)'
;MKNRLALFNTEDAVCISVHQNRYTDPVYHGAQMFFHRENAEGAQLAECLRARICSLLQPDNQRETKPMDDELYLLCNCKNPAVMAECGFISNPEEAAMLEQEPYQRQMAFALMCGMNDFCYNTGRLNT
;
A
#
# COMPACT_ATOMS: atom_id res chain seq x y z
N MET A 1 2.91 18.49 2.30
CA MET A 1 1.78 17.62 2.66
C MET A 1 0.41 18.13 2.19
N LYS A 2 0.06 19.40 2.39
CA LYS A 2 -1.26 19.96 1.99
C LYS A 2 -1.69 19.64 0.54
N ASN A 3 -0.79 19.75 -0.44
CA ASN A 3 -1.12 19.45 -1.84
C ASN A 3 -1.45 17.97 -2.07
N ARG A 4 -0.73 17.05 -1.42
CA ARG A 4 -1.03 15.61 -1.48
C ARG A 4 -2.37 15.29 -0.85
N LEU A 5 -2.68 15.94 0.27
CA LEU A 5 -3.98 15.79 0.93
C LEU A 5 -5.13 16.31 0.04
N ALA A 6 -4.92 17.43 -0.66
CA ALA A 6 -5.91 17.94 -1.61
C ALA A 6 -6.20 16.92 -2.73
N LEU A 7 -5.17 16.27 -3.28
CA LEU A 7 -5.34 15.17 -4.24
C LEU A 7 -6.08 13.98 -3.63
N PHE A 8 -5.71 13.59 -2.40
CA PHE A 8 -6.33 12.46 -1.69
C PHE A 8 -7.79 12.70 -1.34
N ASN A 9 -8.23 13.96 -1.27
CA ASN A 9 -9.61 14.35 -1.01
C ASN A 9 -10.37 14.74 -2.29
N THR A 10 -9.85 14.38 -3.47
CA THR A 10 -10.63 14.46 -4.72
C THR A 10 -11.84 13.53 -4.60
N GLU A 11 -12.99 13.96 -5.10
CA GLU A 11 -14.24 13.19 -5.05
C GLU A 11 -14.06 11.79 -5.66
N ASP A 12 -14.61 10.78 -4.98
CA ASP A 12 -14.58 9.35 -5.37
C ASP A 12 -13.20 8.74 -5.64
N ALA A 13 -12.13 9.35 -5.13
CA ALA A 13 -10.78 8.82 -5.30
C ALA A 13 -10.52 7.57 -4.45
N VAL A 14 -9.68 6.66 -4.96
CA VAL A 14 -9.04 5.58 -4.19
C VAL A 14 -7.56 5.89 -4.14
N CYS A 15 -6.99 5.97 -2.93
CA CYS A 15 -5.69 6.59 -2.74
C CYS A 15 -4.64 5.59 -2.28
N ILE A 16 -3.57 5.45 -3.07
CA ILE A 16 -2.39 4.66 -2.69
C ILE A 16 -1.18 5.59 -2.64
N SER A 17 -0.60 5.72 -1.45
CA SER A 17 0.66 6.43 -1.26
C SER A 17 1.80 5.41 -1.27
N VAL A 18 2.60 5.39 -2.33
CA VAL A 18 3.71 4.43 -2.51
C VAL A 18 4.99 4.93 -1.83
N HIS A 19 5.59 4.09 -0.98
CA HIS A 19 6.79 4.38 -0.17
C HIS A 19 7.68 3.13 -0.01
N GLN A 20 8.83 3.34 0.61
CA GLN A 20 9.77 2.31 1.01
C GLN A 20 10.06 2.43 2.51
N ASN A 21 10.04 1.29 3.19
CA ASN A 21 10.20 1.22 4.63
C ASN A 21 11.67 1.32 5.01
N ARG A 22 11.95 1.72 6.25
CA ARG A 22 13.29 1.68 6.83
C ARG A 22 13.19 1.26 8.28
N TYR A 23 13.99 0.28 8.65
CA TYR A 23 14.12 -0.16 10.04
C TYR A 23 15.58 -0.26 10.46
N THR A 24 15.83 -0.34 11.76
CA THR A 24 17.19 -0.38 12.31
C THR A 24 17.88 -1.71 12.04
N ASP A 25 17.13 -2.80 12.05
CA ASP A 25 17.64 -4.15 11.77
C ASP A 25 17.45 -4.48 10.28
N PRO A 26 18.53 -4.81 9.53
CA PRO A 26 18.46 -5.08 8.10
C PRO A 26 17.77 -6.41 7.74
N VAL A 27 17.45 -7.28 8.70
CA VAL A 27 16.80 -8.57 8.39
C VAL A 27 15.34 -8.43 7.97
N TYR A 28 14.70 -7.31 8.31
CA TYR A 28 13.29 -7.10 7.99
C TYR A 28 13.10 -6.91 6.49
N HIS A 29 12.11 -7.63 5.96
CA HIS A 29 11.75 -7.60 4.56
C HIS A 29 10.24 -7.70 4.36
N GLY A 30 9.78 -7.55 3.12
CA GLY A 30 8.40 -7.70 2.69
C GLY A 30 7.61 -6.39 2.70
N ALA A 31 6.70 -6.24 1.75
CA ALA A 31 5.80 -5.10 1.68
C ALA A 31 4.83 -5.07 2.87
N GLN A 32 4.44 -3.87 3.30
CA GLN A 32 3.52 -3.64 4.41
C GLN A 32 2.50 -2.56 4.06
N MET A 33 1.23 -2.84 4.29
CA MET A 33 0.14 -1.92 3.97
C MET A 33 -0.38 -1.29 5.26
N PHE A 34 -0.34 0.04 5.34
CA PHE A 34 -0.86 0.80 6.47
C PHE A 34 -2.12 1.55 6.08
N PHE A 35 -3.09 1.58 6.98
CA PHE A 35 -4.37 2.28 6.80
C PHE A 35 -4.79 2.93 8.12
N HIS A 36 -5.67 3.92 8.08
CA HIS A 36 -6.22 4.50 9.30
C HIS A 36 -7.28 3.58 9.90
N ARG A 37 -7.23 3.31 11.21
CA ARG A 37 -8.11 2.35 11.89
C ARG A 37 -9.60 2.59 11.66
N GLU A 38 -10.01 3.87 11.62
CA GLU A 38 -11.41 4.25 11.40
C GLU A 38 -11.85 4.24 9.93
N ASN A 39 -10.91 4.05 8.99
CA ASN A 39 -11.19 4.00 7.55
C ASN A 39 -11.42 2.53 7.12
N ALA A 40 -12.64 2.04 7.32
CA ALA A 40 -13.00 0.63 7.04
C ALA A 40 -12.72 0.23 5.58
N GLU A 41 -12.98 1.12 4.62
CA GLU A 41 -12.65 0.86 3.21
C GLU A 41 -11.14 0.85 2.94
N GLY A 42 -10.37 1.65 3.67
CA GLY A 42 -8.91 1.63 3.64
C GLY A 42 -8.34 0.31 4.19
N ALA A 43 -8.99 -0.28 5.20
CA ALA A 43 -8.67 -1.63 5.67
C ALA A 43 -8.91 -2.68 4.57
N GLN A 44 -10.05 -2.61 3.87
CA GLN A 44 -10.36 -3.50 2.75
C GLN A 44 -9.39 -3.32 1.59
N LEU A 45 -9.06 -2.07 1.23
CA LEU A 45 -8.07 -1.75 0.21
C LEU A 45 -6.69 -2.31 0.59
N ALA A 46 -6.25 -2.11 1.83
CA ALA A 46 -4.96 -2.61 2.31
C ALA A 46 -4.86 -4.13 2.16
N GLU A 47 -5.94 -4.84 2.47
CA GLU A 47 -5.99 -6.30 2.38
C GLU A 47 -5.97 -6.79 0.93
N CYS A 48 -6.74 -6.16 0.03
CA CYS A 48 -6.68 -6.48 -1.39
C CYS A 48 -5.28 -6.26 -1.98
N LEU A 49 -4.61 -5.16 -1.63
CA LEU A 49 -3.24 -4.87 -2.05
C LEU A 49 -2.24 -5.91 -1.50
N ARG A 50 -2.30 -6.18 -0.19
CA ARG A 50 -1.45 -7.19 0.46
C ARG A 50 -1.60 -8.56 -0.20
N ALA A 51 -2.84 -9.03 -0.37
CA ALA A 51 -3.12 -10.33 -0.96
C ALA A 51 -2.53 -10.46 -2.38
N ARG A 52 -2.65 -9.41 -3.21
CA ARG A 52 -2.07 -9.44 -4.56
C ARG A 52 -0.56 -9.39 -4.58
N ILE A 53 0.06 -8.56 -3.75
CA ILE A 53 1.53 -8.55 -3.61
C ILE A 53 2.04 -9.92 -3.16
N CYS A 54 1.43 -10.53 -2.15
CA CYS A 54 1.80 -11.88 -1.71
C CYS A 54 1.65 -12.90 -2.85
N SER A 55 0.51 -12.91 -3.56
CA SER A 55 0.25 -13.91 -4.60
C SER A 55 1.10 -13.77 -5.87
N LEU A 56 1.54 -12.56 -6.22
CA LEU A 56 2.17 -12.27 -7.51
C LEU A 56 3.68 -11.99 -7.42
N LEU A 57 4.19 -11.57 -6.26
CA LEU A 57 5.54 -11.04 -6.14
C LEU A 57 6.30 -11.50 -4.89
N GLN A 58 5.63 -11.59 -3.74
CA GLN A 58 6.26 -11.89 -2.45
C GLN A 58 5.52 -13.04 -1.73
N PRO A 59 5.56 -14.29 -2.26
CA PRO A 59 4.77 -15.41 -1.72
C PRO A 59 5.09 -15.75 -0.26
N ASP A 60 6.32 -15.49 0.17
CA ASP A 60 6.77 -15.74 1.53
C ASP A 60 6.55 -14.55 2.49
N ASN A 61 5.95 -13.45 2.01
CA ASN A 61 5.68 -12.27 2.85
C ASN A 61 4.55 -12.56 3.85
N GLN A 62 4.91 -12.62 5.13
CA GLN A 62 4.01 -12.89 6.25
C GLN A 62 3.46 -11.61 6.92
N ARG A 63 3.77 -10.43 6.40
CA ARG A 63 3.30 -9.18 7.01
C ARG A 63 1.81 -9.04 6.85
N GLU A 64 1.14 -8.75 7.96
CA GLU A 64 -0.27 -8.37 7.98
C GLU A 64 -0.43 -6.87 7.66
N THR A 65 -1.66 -6.50 7.26
CA THR A 65 -2.04 -5.08 7.19
C THR A 65 -1.97 -4.47 8.59
N LYS A 66 -1.56 -3.20 8.66
CA LYS A 66 -1.32 -2.53 9.94
C LYS A 66 -2.23 -1.31 10.11
N PRO A 67 -3.18 -1.33 11.06
CA PRO A 67 -3.95 -0.15 11.40
C PRO A 67 -3.04 0.86 12.09
N MET A 68 -3.22 2.13 11.74
CA MET A 68 -2.59 3.28 12.35
C MET A 68 -3.67 4.15 12.98
N ASP A 69 -3.29 4.85 14.05
CA ASP A 69 -4.16 5.80 14.70
C ASP A 69 -3.80 7.19 14.13
N ASP A 70 -2.98 8.00 14.81
CA ASP A 70 -2.74 9.40 14.42
C ASP A 70 -1.34 9.71 13.85
N GLU A 71 -0.54 8.69 13.51
CA GLU A 71 0.87 8.89 13.15
C GLU A 71 1.10 9.30 11.69
N LEU A 72 0.17 8.96 10.78
CA LEU A 72 0.34 9.14 9.34
C LEU A 72 -0.58 10.22 8.79
N TYR A 73 -0.07 11.46 8.75
CA TYR A 73 -0.82 12.66 8.36
C TYR A 73 -1.79 12.49 7.18
N LEU A 74 -1.40 11.82 6.08
CA LEU A 74 -2.32 11.63 4.95
C LEU A 74 -3.50 10.73 5.30
N LEU A 75 -3.26 9.62 6.00
CA LEU A 75 -4.29 8.66 6.37
C LEU A 75 -5.26 9.24 7.41
N CYS A 76 -4.75 10.02 8.36
CA CYS A 76 -5.57 10.64 9.41
C CYS A 76 -6.47 11.76 8.87
N ASN A 77 -6.12 12.39 7.74
CA ASN A 77 -6.83 13.57 7.23
C ASN A 77 -7.60 13.32 5.92
N CYS A 78 -7.41 12.17 5.27
CA CYS A 78 -8.13 11.84 4.03
C CYS A 78 -9.53 11.29 4.32
N LYS A 79 -10.48 11.65 3.46
CA LYS A 79 -11.88 11.19 3.54
C LYS A 79 -12.14 9.93 2.71
N ASN A 80 -11.25 9.64 1.77
CA ASN A 80 -11.36 8.54 0.82
C ASN A 80 -10.70 7.25 1.35
N PRO A 81 -10.96 6.09 0.74
CA PRO A 81 -10.18 4.88 0.97
C PRO A 81 -8.71 5.16 0.68
N ALA A 82 -7.84 4.96 1.68
CA ALA A 82 -6.43 5.32 1.55
C ALA A 82 -5.51 4.31 2.24
N VAL A 83 -4.41 4.01 1.55
CA VAL A 83 -3.35 3.13 2.05
C VAL A 83 -1.98 3.78 1.85
N MET A 84 -1.11 3.66 2.85
CA MET A 84 0.33 3.81 2.67
C MET A 84 0.91 2.43 2.33
N ALA A 85 1.37 2.27 1.11
CA ALA A 85 2.00 1.04 0.64
C ALA A 85 3.51 1.16 0.81
N GLU A 86 4.05 0.52 1.84
CA GLU A 86 5.49 0.34 1.98
C GLU A 86 5.91 -0.89 1.18
N CYS A 87 6.56 -0.71 0.05
CA CYS A 87 6.79 -1.79 -0.93
C CYS A 87 7.96 -2.74 -0.58
N GLY A 88 8.77 -2.40 0.42
CA GLY A 88 9.95 -3.15 0.86
C GLY A 88 10.85 -2.24 1.70
N PHE A 89 11.89 -2.80 2.32
CA PHE A 89 12.79 -2.13 3.25
C PHE A 89 14.09 -1.70 2.57
N ILE A 90 14.33 -0.39 2.44
CA ILE A 90 15.62 0.13 1.93
C ILE A 90 16.79 -0.14 2.91
N SER A 91 16.48 -0.47 4.15
CA SER A 91 17.48 -0.91 5.15
C SER A 91 17.94 -2.35 4.94
N ASN A 92 17.19 -3.16 4.18
CA ASN A 92 17.59 -4.51 3.81
C ASN A 92 18.34 -4.46 2.47
N PRO A 93 19.62 -4.86 2.40
CA PRO A 93 20.41 -4.74 1.18
C PRO A 93 19.85 -5.51 -0.03
N GLU A 94 19.24 -6.67 0.20
CA GLU A 94 18.65 -7.48 -0.87
C GLU A 94 17.38 -6.81 -1.41
N GLU A 95 16.52 -6.31 -0.53
CA GLU A 95 15.34 -5.56 -0.95
C GLU A 95 15.70 -4.24 -1.61
N ALA A 96 16.68 -3.50 -1.09
CA ALA A 96 17.16 -2.26 -1.71
C ALA A 96 17.63 -2.52 -3.15
N ALA A 97 18.42 -3.57 -3.37
CA ALA A 97 18.88 -3.95 -4.70
C ALA A 97 17.72 -4.34 -5.64
N MET A 98 16.67 -4.98 -5.15
CA MET A 98 15.47 -5.26 -5.94
C MET A 98 14.66 -4.00 -6.23
N LEU A 99 14.48 -3.12 -5.25
CA LEU A 99 13.70 -1.88 -5.37
C LEU A 99 14.27 -0.91 -6.40
N GLU A 100 15.57 -1.00 -6.72
CA GLU A 100 16.24 -0.23 -7.78
C GLU A 100 16.03 -0.81 -9.19
N GLN A 101 15.56 -2.06 -9.31
CA GLN A 101 15.40 -2.74 -10.60
C GLN A 101 14.06 -2.40 -11.24
N GLU A 102 14.09 -1.82 -12.45
CA GLU A 102 12.87 -1.52 -13.22
C GLU A 102 11.92 -2.73 -13.40
N PRO A 103 12.40 -3.97 -13.65
CA PRO A 103 11.53 -5.13 -13.72
C PRO A 103 10.75 -5.39 -12.43
N TYR A 104 11.42 -5.25 -11.27
CA TYR A 104 10.78 -5.44 -9.97
C TYR A 104 9.76 -4.34 -9.68
N GLN A 105 10.11 -3.08 -9.95
CA GLN A 105 9.19 -1.94 -9.81
C GLN A 105 7.94 -2.12 -10.67
N ARG A 106 8.08 -2.62 -11.91
CA ARG A 106 6.95 -2.95 -12.78
C ARG A 106 6.06 -4.06 -12.22
N GLN A 107 6.64 -5.12 -11.66
CA GLN A 107 5.87 -6.19 -11.02
C GLN A 107 5.13 -5.69 -9.78
N MET A 108 5.76 -4.85 -8.96
CA MET A 108 5.13 -4.23 -7.79
C MET A 108 3.96 -3.32 -8.20
N ALA A 109 4.16 -2.47 -9.21
CA ALA A 109 3.10 -1.62 -9.74
C ALA A 109 1.93 -2.43 -10.30
N PHE A 110 2.22 -3.54 -10.99
CA PHE A 110 1.20 -4.46 -11.48
C PHE A 110 0.41 -5.11 -10.33
N ALA A 111 1.09 -5.59 -9.28
CA ALA A 111 0.43 -6.18 -8.12
C ALA A 111 -0.47 -5.17 -7.38
N LEU A 112 0.00 -3.93 -7.19
CA LEU A 112 -0.79 -2.85 -6.61
C LEU A 112 -2.03 -2.54 -7.46
N MET A 113 -1.89 -2.50 -8.79
CA MET A 113 -3.01 -2.28 -9.70
C MET A 113 -4.04 -3.42 -9.59
N CYS A 114 -3.60 -4.68 -9.57
CA CYS A 114 -4.50 -5.81 -9.37
C CYS A 114 -5.27 -5.72 -8.04
N GLY A 115 -4.58 -5.37 -6.94
CA GLY A 115 -5.23 -5.24 -5.63
C GLY A 115 -6.22 -4.06 -5.59
N MET A 116 -5.88 -2.94 -6.23
CA MET A 116 -6.81 -1.82 -6.39
C MET A 116 -8.05 -2.21 -7.20
N ASN A 117 -7.88 -2.97 -8.29
CA ASN A 117 -9.00 -3.45 -9.10
C ASN A 117 -9.92 -4.40 -8.31
N ASP A 118 -9.35 -5.32 -7.53
CA ASP A 118 -10.13 -6.18 -6.65
C ASP A 118 -10.96 -5.36 -5.66
N PHE A 119 -10.35 -4.35 -5.02
CA PHE A 119 -11.05 -3.45 -4.11
C PHE A 119 -12.21 -2.74 -4.81
N CYS A 120 -11.95 -2.15 -5.98
CA CYS A 120 -12.97 -1.44 -6.74
C CYS A 120 -14.10 -2.36 -7.19
N TYR A 121 -13.81 -3.59 -7.60
CA TYR A 121 -14.83 -4.59 -7.93
C TYR A 121 -15.66 -4.99 -6.70
N ASN A 122 -15.00 -5.32 -5.59
CA ASN A 122 -15.65 -5.76 -4.35
C ASN A 122 -16.54 -4.68 -3.72
N THR A 123 -16.28 -3.41 -4.02
CA THR A 123 -17.04 -2.26 -3.51
C THR A 123 -18.01 -1.67 -4.53
N GLY A 124 -18.17 -2.27 -5.72
CA GLY A 124 -19.10 -1.81 -6.76
C GLY A 124 -18.68 -0.52 -7.47
N ARG A 125 -17.41 -0.11 -7.34
CA ARG A 125 -16.83 1.05 -8.05
C ARG A 125 -16.48 0.74 -9.50
N LEU A 126 -16.33 -0.53 -9.83
CA LEU A 126 -16.26 -1.02 -11.20
C LEU A 126 -17.48 -1.88 -11.47
N ASN A 127 -18.35 -1.41 -12.38
CA ASN A 127 -19.44 -2.21 -12.93
C ASN A 127 -18.99 -2.70 -14.32
N THR A 128 -18.93 -4.02 -14.50
CA THR A 128 -18.79 -4.65 -15.83
C THR A 128 -20.15 -4.81 -16.50
#